data_AF-M1CQB4-F1
#
_entry.id   AF-M1CQB4-F1
#
_cell.length_a   1.000
_cell.length_b   1.000
_cell.length_c   1.000
_cell.angle_alpha   90.00
_cell.angle_beta   90.00
_cell.angle_gamma   90.00
#
_symmetry.space_group_name_H-M   'P 1'
#
loop_
_entity.id
_entity.type
_entity.pdbx_description
1 polymer ?
#
loop_
_entity_poly.entity_id
_entity_poly.type
_entity_poly.pdbx_seq_one_letter_code
_entity_poly.pdbx_strand_id
1 'polypeptide(L)'
;METPRENNEVVPNDVKEGHFAIFSVNPKEEPKRFIVELHCLTNPSFLKLLKQAEDEYGFQQKGVLEVPCSAAELEKILGASALHTEDWIA
;
A
#
# COMPACT_ATOMS: atom_id res chain seq x y z
N MET A 1 -2.70 -19.72 -28.10
CA MET A 1 -2.91 -18.30 -28.42
C MET A 1 -3.07 -17.59 -27.10
N GLU A 2 -1.99 -17.03 -26.59
CA GLU A 2 -2.02 -16.11 -25.45
C GLU A 2 -2.95 -14.93 -25.80
N THR A 3 -4.02 -14.80 -25.03
CA THR A 3 -4.89 -13.63 -25.08
C THR A 3 -4.08 -12.40 -24.66
N PRO A 4 -4.09 -11.29 -25.43
CA PRO A 4 -3.52 -10.05 -24.96
C PRO A 4 -4.28 -9.67 -23.68
N ARG A 5 -3.58 -9.55 -22.56
CA ARG A 5 -4.18 -9.08 -21.31
C ARG A 5 -4.43 -7.57 -21.46
N GLU A 6 -5.46 -7.19 -22.21
CA GLU A 6 -6.04 -5.85 -22.10
C GLU A 6 -6.94 -5.85 -20.85
N ASN A 7 -6.32 -5.91 -19.68
CA ASN A 7 -7.00 -5.45 -18.48
C ASN A 7 -6.85 -3.93 -18.51
N ASN A 8 -7.88 -3.24 -19.00
CA ASN A 8 -8.06 -1.80 -18.76
C ASN A 8 -8.45 -1.55 -17.29
N GLU A 9 -7.80 -2.25 -16.36
CA GLU A 9 -7.79 -1.91 -14.94
C GLU A 9 -6.91 -0.67 -14.85
N VAL A 10 -7.55 0.49 -15.00
CA VAL A 10 -6.89 1.80 -14.95
C VAL A 10 -6.23 1.91 -13.58
N VAL A 11 -4.90 1.74 -13.56
CA VAL A 11 -4.10 2.10 -12.39
C VAL A 11 -4.41 3.57 -12.09
N PRO A 12 -4.80 3.93 -10.86
CA PRO A 12 -5.13 5.30 -10.53
C PRO A 12 -3.97 6.23 -10.90
N ASN A 13 -4.28 7.39 -11.49
CA ASN A 13 -3.26 8.33 -12.00
C ASN A 13 -2.26 8.82 -10.93
N ASP A 14 -2.61 8.71 -9.65
CA ASP A 14 -1.76 9.06 -8.52
C ASP A 14 -0.70 7.98 -8.19
N VAL A 15 -0.78 6.80 -8.81
CA VAL A 15 0.20 5.72 -8.62
C VAL A 15 1.22 5.74 -9.75
N LYS A 16 2.43 6.20 -9.44
CA LYS A 16 3.57 6.27 -10.38
C LYS A 16 4.25 4.90 -10.52
N GLU A 17 5.03 4.72 -11.60
CA GLU A 17 5.89 3.55 -11.74
C GLU A 17 6.81 3.40 -10.52
N GLY A 18 7.03 2.16 -10.09
CA GLY A 18 7.81 1.88 -8.88
C GLY A 18 7.07 2.14 -7.57
N HIS A 19 5.78 2.48 -7.62
CA HIS A 19 4.93 2.68 -6.44
C HIS A 19 3.71 1.77 -6.46
N PHE A 20 3.08 1.60 -5.30
CA PHE A 20 1.82 0.89 -5.14
C PHE A 20 0.95 1.57 -4.07
N ALA A 21 -0.36 1.34 -4.15
CA ALA A 21 -1.29 1.84 -3.14
C ALA A 21 -1.48 0.82 -2.01
N ILE A 22 -1.63 1.32 -0.79
CA ILE A 22 -1.93 0.53 0.41
C ILE A 22 -2.89 1.29 1.32
N PHE A 23 -3.76 0.58 2.04
CA PHE A 23 -4.59 1.14 3.10
C PHE A 23 -4.08 0.68 4.48
N SER A 24 -3.91 1.63 5.40
CA SER A 24 -3.80 1.30 6.83
C SER A 24 -5.20 1.11 7.40
N VAL A 25 -5.47 -0.06 7.99
CA VAL A 25 -6.76 -0.37 8.59
C VAL A 25 -6.58 -0.59 10.09
N ASN A 26 -7.35 0.17 10.89
CA ASN A 26 -7.37 0.04 12.34
C ASN A 26 -8.82 0.12 12.83
N PRO A 27 -9.28 -0.72 13.78
CA PRO A 27 -10.66 -0.66 14.30
C PRO A 27 -11.05 0.66 14.96
N LYS A 28 -10.08 1.51 15.32
CA LYS A 28 -10.29 2.77 16.04
C LYS A 28 -10.14 4.02 15.16
N GLU A 29 -9.76 3.87 13.89
CA GLU A 29 -9.44 4.96 12.98
C GLU A 29 -10.00 4.67 11.59
N GLU A 30 -10.34 5.71 10.83
CA GLU A 30 -10.77 5.52 9.44
C GLU A 30 -9.60 5.01 8.56
N PRO A 31 -9.85 4.11 7.60
CA PRO A 31 -8.82 3.65 6.69
C PRO A 31 -8.15 4.80 5.93
N LYS A 32 -6.82 4.82 5.89
CA LYS A 32 -6.05 5.86 5.18
C LYS A 32 -5.24 5.24 4.05
N ARG A 33 -5.36 5.82 2.86
CA ARG A 33 -4.61 5.41 1.65
C ARG A 33 -3.23 6.04 1.64
N PHE A 34 -2.23 5.26 1.26
CA PHE A 34 -0.85 5.70 1.03
C PHE A 34 -0.36 5.20 -0.32
N ILE A 35 0.47 6.00 -0.97
CA ILE A 35 1.24 5.60 -2.15
C ILE A 35 2.68 5.37 -1.69
N VAL A 36 3.17 4.16 -1.89
CA VAL A 36 4.40 3.65 -1.30
C VAL A 36 5.34 3.17 -2.38
N GLU A 37 6.62 3.53 -2.28
CA GLU A 37 7.66 3.00 -3.16
C GLU A 37 7.88 1.50 -2.94
N LEU A 38 8.10 0.75 -4.02
CA LEU A 38 8.43 -0.68 -3.97
C LEU A 38 9.70 -0.97 -3.14
N HIS A 39 10.59 0.02 -2.95
CA HIS A 39 11.77 -0.12 -2.08
C HIS A 39 11.39 -0.53 -0.64
N CYS A 40 10.19 -0.17 -0.17
CA CYS A 40 9.71 -0.55 1.16
C CYS A 40 9.58 -2.06 1.34
N LEU A 41 9.47 -2.84 0.27
CA LEU A 41 9.45 -4.29 0.31
C LEU A 41 10.80 -4.90 0.74
N THR A 42 11.85 -4.09 0.85
CA THR A 42 13.14 -4.51 1.44
C THR A 42 13.23 -4.24 2.94
N ASN A 43 12.29 -3.49 3.51
CA ASN A 43 12.29 -3.13 4.93
C ASN A 43 11.71 -4.29 5.77
N PRO A 44 12.48 -4.87 6.71
CA PRO A 44 12.01 -5.99 7.51
C PRO A 44 10.80 -5.65 8.39
N SER A 45 10.63 -4.39 8.80
CA SER A 45 9.44 -3.95 9.53
C SER A 45 8.20 -3.96 8.64
N PHE A 46 8.34 -3.55 7.37
CA PHE A 46 7.25 -3.60 6.40
C PHE A 46 6.88 -5.06 6.06
N LEU A 47 7.88 -5.92 5.87
CA LEU A 47 7.65 -7.35 5.63
C LEU A 47 6.92 -8.05 6.80
N LYS A 48 7.23 -7.68 8.05
CA LYS A 48 6.47 -8.16 9.22
C LYS A 48 5.02 -7.72 9.18
N LEU A 49 4.76 -6.47 8.78
CA LEU A 49 3.40 -5.95 8.64
C LEU A 49 2.62 -6.68 7.54
N LEU A 50 3.25 -6.96 6.40
CA LEU A 50 2.65 -7.79 5.35
C LEU A 50 2.32 -9.19 5.83
N LYS A 51 3.19 -9.78 6.68
CA LYS A 51 2.92 -11.08 7.26
C LYS A 51 1.69 -11.04 8.18
N GLN A 52 1.55 -10.00 8.99
CA GLN A 52 0.35 -9.80 9.82
C GLN A 52 -0.92 -9.65 8.97
N ALA A 53 -0.84 -8.91 7.86
CA ALA A 53 -1.96 -8.79 6.92
C ALA A 53 -2.34 -10.14 6.31
N GLU A 54 -1.36 -10.97 5.93
CA GLU A 54 -1.58 -12.34 5.46
C GLU A 54 -2.25 -13.21 6.53
N ASP A 55 -1.78 -13.16 7.78
CA ASP A 55 -2.36 -13.95 8.87
C ASP A 55 -3.82 -13.55 9.20
N GLU A 56 -4.17 -12.27 9.04
CA GLU A 56 -5.53 -11.76 9.34
C GLU A 56 -6.50 -11.88 8.16
N TYR A 57 -6.06 -11.55 6.95
CA TYR A 57 -6.92 -11.46 5.76
C TYR A 57 -6.70 -12.59 4.74
N GLY A 58 -5.60 -13.33 4.86
CA GLY A 58 -5.15 -14.28 3.84
C GLY A 58 -4.76 -13.60 2.53
N PHE A 59 -4.61 -14.40 1.48
CA PHE A 59 -4.29 -13.91 0.12
C PHE A 59 -5.52 -13.59 -0.73
N GLN A 60 -6.70 -13.48 -0.10
CA GLN A 60 -7.96 -13.25 -0.82
C GLN A 60 -8.28 -11.75 -1.01
N GLN A 61 -7.42 -10.85 -0.54
CA GLN A 61 -7.54 -9.42 -0.78
C GLN A 61 -7.57 -9.15 -2.29
N LYS A 62 -8.60 -8.45 -2.75
CA LYS A 62 -8.77 -8.05 -4.15
C LYS A 62 -8.60 -6.53 -4.24
N GLY A 63 -7.77 -6.07 -5.17
CA GLY A 63 -7.52 -4.65 -5.37
C GLY A 63 -6.37 -4.14 -4.52
N VAL A 64 -6.63 -3.10 -3.71
CA VAL A 64 -5.59 -2.42 -2.93
C VAL A 64 -5.23 -3.24 -1.68
N LEU A 65 -3.93 -3.32 -1.38
CA LEU A 65 -3.42 -4.00 -0.19
C LEU A 65 -3.89 -3.31 1.09
N GLU A 66 -4.42 -4.06 2.05
CA GLU A 66 -4.81 -3.54 3.36
C GLU A 66 -3.90 -4.14 4.43
N VAL A 67 -3.37 -3.30 5.32
CA VAL A 67 -2.49 -3.72 6.42
C VAL A 67 -3.08 -3.37 7.79
N PRO A 68 -2.97 -4.28 8.78
CA PRO A 68 -3.59 -4.11 10.09
C PRO A 68 -2.73 -3.22 11.00
N CYS A 69 -2.68 -1.92 10.71
CA CYS A 69 -1.97 -0.94 11.53
C CYS A 69 -2.66 0.43 11.47
N SER A 70 -2.35 1.29 12.45
CA SER A 70 -2.74 2.69 12.37
C SER A 70 -1.94 3.41 11.27
N ALA A 71 -2.48 4.54 10.80
CA ALA A 71 -1.79 5.43 9.87
C ALA A 71 -0.42 5.84 10.42
N ALA A 72 -0.35 6.22 11.69
CA ALA A 72 0.88 6.68 12.33
C ALA A 72 1.96 5.58 12.44
N GLU A 73 1.57 4.32 12.64
CA GLU A 73 2.50 3.18 12.65
C GLU A 73 3.05 2.94 11.25
N LEU A 74 2.18 2.98 10.23
CA LEU A 74 2.60 2.83 8.84
C LEU A 74 3.57 3.95 8.42
N GLU A 75 3.27 5.20 8.79
CA GLU A 75 4.14 6.36 8.53
C GLU A 75 5.54 6.18 9.13
N LYS A 76 5.64 5.60 10.34
CA LYS A 76 6.93 5.29 10.97
C LYS A 76 7.68 4.16 10.25
N ILE A 77 6.97 3.11 9.82
CA ILE A 77 7.57 1.96 9.14
C ILE A 77 8.12 2.36 7.77
N LEU A 78 7.35 3.16 7.04
CA LEU A 78 7.73 3.70 5.73
C LEU A 78 8.89 4.69 5.89
N GLY A 79 8.88 5.52 6.95
CA GLY A 79 9.91 6.52 7.19
C GLY A 79 9.77 7.73 6.26
N ALA A 80 10.57 8.76 6.50
CA ALA A 80 10.45 10.06 5.84
C ALA A 80 10.72 10.03 4.31
N SER A 81 11.31 8.95 3.78
CA SER A 81 11.67 8.84 2.36
C SER A 81 10.67 8.05 1.51
N ALA A 82 9.70 7.37 2.12
CA ALA A 82 8.86 6.38 1.43
C ALA A 82 7.42 6.85 1.16
N LEU A 83 7.05 8.01 1.68
CA LEU A 83 5.73 8.60 1.49
C LEU A 83 5.81 9.75 0.51
N HIS A 84 5.32 9.52 -0.70
CA HIS A 84 4.92 10.61 -1.57
C HIS A 84 3.47 10.96 -1.27
N THR A 85 3.25 11.70 -0.19
CA THR A 85 2.04 12.52 -0.09
C THR A 85 2.25 13.67 -1.06
N GLU A 86 1.63 13.61 -2.24
CA GLU A 86 1.60 14.75 -3.14
C GLU A 86 1.21 16.00 -2.35
N ASP A 87 2.00 17.05 -2.54
CA ASP A 87 1.91 18.36 -1.91
C ASP A 87 0.56 18.99 -2.30
N TRP A 88 -0.40 19.04 -1.36
CA TRP A 88 -1.68 19.73 -1.57
C TRP A 88 -1.51 21.26 -1.51
N ILE A 89 -0.58 21.85 -2.26
CA ILE A 89 -0.61 23.29 -2.61
C ILE A 89 -0.04 23.51 -4.03
N ALA A 90 -0.92 23.55 -5.02
CA ALA A 90 -0.84 24.45 -6.18
C ALA A 90 -2.25 24.76 -6.69
#